data_AF-W4VSA2-F1
#
_entry.id   AF-W4VSA2-F1
#
_cell.length_a   1.000
_cell.length_b   1.000
_cell.length_c   1.000
_cell.angle_alpha   90.00
_cell.angle_beta   90.00
_cell.angle_gamma   90.00
#
_symmetry.space_group_name_H-M   'P 1'
#
loop_
_entity.id
_entity.type
_entity.pdbx_description
1 polymer ?
#
loop_
_entity_poly.entity_id
_entity_poly.type
_entity_poly.pdbx_seq_one_letter_code
_entity_poly.pdbx_strand_id
1 'polypeptide(L)'
;MKTIIVFLSLLVLATKFGDANEGVNQEQMKEVIQNEFREDFLNEMAPMSLLQQLEAIESTLLEKEADRNSRQKRCLGENVPCGDFPCCGKLVCQKTFGYGWLYKSPYCVKPSNG
;
A
#
# COMPACT_ATOMS: atom_id res chain seq x y z
N MET A 1 -10.23 6.95 3.50
CA MET A 1 -10.65 5.81 2.66
C MET A 1 -9.48 4.98 2.13
N LYS A 2 -8.36 5.57 1.65
CA LYS A 2 -7.15 4.83 1.21
C LYS A 2 -6.57 3.85 2.25
N THR A 3 -6.54 4.23 3.53
CA THR A 3 -6.08 3.34 4.60
C THR A 3 -6.99 2.13 4.78
N ILE A 4 -8.31 2.27 4.59
CA ILE A 4 -9.30 1.19 4.73
C ILE A 4 -9.02 0.09 3.69
N ILE A 5 -8.72 0.44 2.44
CA ILE A 5 -8.41 -0.54 1.37
C ILE A 5 -7.09 -1.29 1.66
N VAL A 6 -6.09 -0.60 2.20
CA VAL A 6 -4.82 -1.23 2.62
C VAL A 6 -5.05 -2.16 3.82
N PHE A 7 -5.85 -1.74 4.81
CA PHE A 7 -6.23 -2.60 5.93
C PHE A 7 -7.03 -3.83 5.47
N LEU A 8 -7.96 -3.67 4.51
CA LEU A 8 -8.71 -4.78 3.93
C LEU A 8 -7.81 -5.76 3.17
N SER A 9 -6.84 -5.27 2.39
CA SER A 9 -5.89 -6.16 1.70
C SER A 9 -4.91 -6.84 2.65
N LEU A 10 -4.48 -6.16 3.74
CA LEU A 10 -3.68 -6.77 4.79
C LEU A 10 -4.46 -7.83 5.58
N LEU A 11 -5.75 -7.60 5.87
CA LEU A 11 -6.66 -8.56 6.50
C LEU A 11 -6.88 -9.78 5.60
N VAL A 12 -7.10 -9.58 4.29
CA VAL A 12 -7.21 -10.68 3.33
C VAL A 12 -5.93 -11.53 3.31
N LEU A 13 -4.74 -10.92 3.35
CA LEU A 13 -3.48 -11.65 3.41
C LEU A 13 -3.25 -12.35 4.77
N ALA A 14 -3.61 -11.71 5.89
CA ALA A 14 -3.51 -12.30 7.22
C ALA A 14 -4.42 -13.53 7.37
N THR A 15 -5.64 -13.50 6.80
CA THR A 15 -6.52 -14.68 6.81
C THR A 15 -6.00 -15.82 5.94
N LYS A 16 -5.21 -15.53 4.89
CA LYS A 16 -4.62 -16.58 4.03
C LYS A 16 -3.41 -17.28 4.65
N PHE A 17 -2.69 -16.63 5.56
CA PHE A 17 -1.53 -17.22 6.24
C PHE A 17 -1.79 -17.59 7.71
N GLY A 18 -2.83 -17.04 8.34
CA GLY A 18 -3.03 -17.10 9.78
C GLY A 18 -4.00 -18.16 10.29
N ASP A 19 -4.91 -18.69 9.46
CA ASP A 19 -5.87 -19.68 9.95
C ASP A 19 -6.13 -20.77 8.92
N ALA A 20 -5.32 -21.83 9.04
CA ALA A 20 -5.53 -23.10 8.39
C ALA A 20 -6.66 -23.94 9.03
N ASN A 21 -7.46 -23.37 9.95
CA ASN A 21 -8.57 -24.06 10.59
C ASN A 21 -9.84 -23.18 10.63
N GLU A 22 -10.66 -23.26 9.59
CA GLU A 22 -12.15 -23.20 9.58
C GLU A 22 -12.65 -22.87 8.16
N GLY A 23 -12.35 -23.77 7.23
CA GLY A 23 -12.55 -23.61 5.79
C GLY A 23 -13.97 -23.84 5.26
N VAL A 24 -15.02 -23.34 5.91
CA VAL A 24 -16.40 -23.43 5.33
C VAL A 24 -17.14 -22.09 5.29
N ASN A 25 -16.87 -21.16 6.20
CA ASN A 25 -17.69 -19.93 6.30
C ASN A 25 -17.14 -18.74 5.49
N GLN A 26 -15.90 -18.79 5.01
CA GLN A 26 -15.25 -17.61 4.40
C GLN A 26 -15.63 -17.41 2.92
N GLU A 27 -15.88 -18.47 2.16
CA GLU A 27 -16.25 -18.35 0.74
C GLU A 27 -17.67 -17.77 0.58
N GLN A 28 -18.63 -18.26 1.38
CA GLN A 28 -20.00 -17.74 1.36
C GLN A 28 -20.06 -16.26 1.76
N MET A 29 -19.36 -15.85 2.83
CA MET A 29 -19.32 -14.43 3.20
C MET A 29 -18.65 -13.55 2.14
N LYS A 30 -17.62 -14.05 1.45
CA LYS A 30 -16.96 -13.31 0.37
C LYS A 30 -17.88 -13.11 -0.83
N GLU A 31 -18.61 -14.14 -1.25
CA GLU A 31 -19.58 -14.03 -2.34
C GLU A 31 -20.73 -13.08 -1.99
N VAL A 32 -21.24 -13.13 -0.75
CA VAL A 32 -22.30 -12.23 -0.28
C VAL A 32 -21.84 -10.76 -0.33
N ILE A 33 -20.66 -10.43 0.22
CA ILE A 33 -20.15 -9.05 0.23
C ILE A 33 -19.91 -8.53 -1.19
N GLN A 34 -19.37 -9.38 -2.08
CA GLN A 34 -19.10 -8.97 -3.46
C GLN A 34 -20.40 -8.75 -4.25
N ASN A 35 -21.44 -9.54 -3.98
CA ASN A 35 -22.75 -9.36 -4.60
C ASN A 35 -23.46 -8.11 -4.05
N GLU A 36 -23.47 -7.89 -2.74
CA GLU A 36 -24.09 -6.71 -2.12
C GLU A 36 -23.45 -5.40 -2.63
N PHE A 37 -22.11 -5.33 -2.66
CA PHE A 37 -21.41 -4.15 -3.21
C PHE A 37 -21.75 -3.92 -4.69
N ARG A 38 -21.88 -5.00 -5.47
CA ARG A 38 -22.25 -4.89 -6.89
C ARG A 38 -23.70 -4.45 -7.05
N GLU A 39 -24.61 -4.95 -6.23
CA GLU A 39 -26.02 -4.55 -6.24
C GLU A 39 -26.19 -3.08 -5.85
N ASP A 40 -25.56 -2.62 -4.76
CA ASP A 40 -25.60 -1.22 -4.33
C ASP A 40 -25.06 -0.28 -5.42
N PHE A 41 -23.91 -0.60 -6.02
CA PHE A 41 -23.32 0.20 -7.09
C PHE A 41 -24.21 0.25 -8.34
N LEU A 42 -24.83 -0.88 -8.72
CA LEU A 42 -25.78 -0.91 -9.84
C LEU A 42 -27.06 -0.14 -9.53
N ASN A 43 -27.54 -0.17 -8.28
CA ASN A 43 -28.75 0.52 -7.86
C ASN A 43 -28.52 2.04 -7.78
N GLU A 44 -27.34 2.49 -7.39
CA GLU A 44 -26.93 3.91 -7.45
C GLU A 44 -26.81 4.41 -8.89
N MET A 45 -26.39 3.54 -9.83
CA MET A 45 -26.32 3.88 -11.26
C MET A 45 -27.65 3.77 -12.01
N ALA A 46 -28.60 2.96 -11.54
CA ALA A 46 -29.90 2.78 -12.17
C ALA A 46 -30.70 4.08 -12.44
N PRO A 47 -30.72 5.09 -11.54
CA PRO A 47 -31.40 6.36 -11.82
C PRO A 47 -30.61 7.30 -12.73
N MET A 48 -29.33 7.01 -13.03
CA MET A 48 -28.50 7.87 -13.87
C MET A 48 -28.72 7.61 -15.35
N SER A 49 -28.70 8.68 -16.15
CA SER A 49 -28.69 8.54 -17.61
C SER A 49 -27.41 7.82 -18.08
N LEU A 50 -27.45 7.14 -19.24
CA LEU A 50 -26.28 6.42 -19.78
C LEU A 50 -25.02 7.30 -19.90
N LEU A 51 -25.17 8.59 -20.17
CA LEU A 51 -24.05 9.53 -20.24
C LEU A 51 -23.42 9.79 -18.87
N GLN A 52 -24.23 9.99 -17.83
CA GLN A 52 -23.74 10.18 -16.46
C GLN A 52 -23.04 8.93 -15.92
N GLN A 53 -23.53 7.74 -16.27
CA GLN A 53 -22.88 6.48 -15.88
C GLN A 53 -21.46 6.37 -16.48
N LEU A 54 -21.29 6.76 -17.75
CA LEU A 54 -19.96 6.77 -18.39
C LEU A 54 -19.01 7.77 -17.71
N GLU A 55 -19.49 8.97 -17.39
CA GLU A 55 -18.70 10.00 -16.68
C GLU A 55 -18.29 9.55 -15.27
N ALA A 56 -19.18 8.86 -14.53
CA ALA A 56 -18.86 8.27 -13.24
C ALA A 56 -17.80 7.15 -13.34
N ILE A 57 -17.87 6.32 -14.39
CA ILE A 57 -16.86 5.27 -14.63
C ILE A 57 -15.52 5.90 -15.01
N GLU A 58 -15.51 6.94 -15.84
CA GLU A 58 -14.27 7.62 -16.27
C GLU A 58 -13.56 8.31 -15.09
N SER A 59 -14.31 9.07 -14.28
CA SER A 59 -13.75 9.76 -13.10
C SER A 59 -13.17 8.79 -12.07
N THR A 60 -13.87 7.70 -11.77
CA THR A 60 -13.36 6.66 -10.85
C THR A 60 -12.12 5.93 -11.38
N LEU A 61 -12.02 5.70 -12.70
CA LEU A 61 -10.83 5.13 -13.32
C LEU A 61 -9.65 6.11 -13.28
N LEU A 62 -9.90 7.39 -13.58
CA LEU A 62 -8.87 8.42 -13.68
C LEU A 62 -8.23 8.72 -12.31
N GLU A 63 -9.04 8.77 -11.24
CA GLU A 63 -8.50 8.87 -9.87
C GLU A 63 -7.60 7.67 -9.50
N LYS A 64 -7.95 6.48 -10.00
CA LYS A 64 -7.20 5.25 -9.70
C LYS A 64 -5.83 5.20 -10.40
N GLU A 65 -5.74 5.74 -11.61
CA GLU A 65 -4.46 5.83 -12.33
C GLU A 65 -3.54 6.92 -11.76
N ALA A 66 -4.09 8.03 -11.26
CA ALA A 66 -3.29 9.09 -10.62
C ALA A 66 -2.54 8.60 -9.36
N ASP A 67 -3.14 7.68 -8.58
CA ASP A 67 -2.53 7.17 -7.34
C ASP A 67 -1.43 6.12 -7.60
N ARG A 68 -1.46 5.43 -8.74
CA ARG A 68 -0.47 4.39 -9.08
C ARG A 68 0.94 4.94 -9.33
N ASN A 69 1.06 6.23 -9.63
CA ASN A 69 2.36 6.89 -9.80
C ASN A 69 3.05 7.26 -8.48
N SER A 70 2.40 7.06 -7.32
CA SER A 70 3.11 7.10 -6.03
C SER A 70 3.90 5.81 -5.84
N ARG A 71 4.92 5.59 -6.68
CA ARG A 71 5.90 4.53 -6.49
C ARG A 71 6.44 4.68 -5.07
N GLN A 72 6.26 3.65 -4.24
CA GLN A 72 6.73 3.68 -2.86
C GLN A 72 8.21 4.10 -2.87
N LYS A 73 8.52 5.25 -2.24
CA LYS A 73 9.88 5.79 -2.24
C LYS A 73 10.78 4.69 -1.69
N ARG A 74 11.72 4.23 -2.52
CA ARG A 74 12.67 3.18 -2.13
C ARG A 74 13.39 3.66 -0.88
N CYS A 75 13.42 2.82 0.14
CA CYS A 75 14.29 3.05 1.29
C CYS A 75 15.63 2.34 1.06
N LEU A 76 16.67 2.82 1.72
CA LEU A 76 18.04 2.32 1.60
C LEU A 76 18.39 1.34 2.72
N GLY A 77 19.09 0.26 2.38
CA GLY A 77 19.54 -0.75 3.34
C GLY A 77 20.72 -0.30 4.20
N GLU A 78 21.13 -1.15 5.15
CA GLU A 78 22.29 -0.91 6.02
C GLU A 78 23.59 -0.81 5.20
N ASN A 79 24.48 0.12 5.59
CA ASN A 79 25.74 0.45 4.92
C ASN A 79 25.60 0.90 3.45
N VAL A 80 24.44 1.45 3.07
CA VAL A 80 24.23 2.12 1.78
C VAL A 80 24.36 3.63 1.93
N PRO A 81 25.03 4.35 1.00
CA PRO A 81 25.08 5.81 1.01
C PRO A 81 23.69 6.42 0.98
N CYS A 82 23.42 7.38 1.86
CA CYS A 82 22.13 8.06 2.00
C CYS A 82 22.23 9.55 1.68
N GLY A 83 21.08 10.18 1.41
CA GLY A 83 20.98 11.59 1.00
C GLY A 83 19.60 11.88 0.42
N ASP A 84 19.34 11.36 -0.78
CA ASP A 84 18.07 11.58 -1.50
C ASP A 84 16.94 10.64 -1.04
N PHE A 85 17.31 9.48 -0.48
CA PHE A 85 16.38 8.44 -0.08
C PHE A 85 16.47 8.15 1.43
N PRO A 86 15.34 7.85 2.09
CA PRO A 86 15.32 7.52 3.51
C PRO A 86 15.94 6.13 3.76
N CYS A 87 16.55 5.95 4.93
CA CYS A 87 16.99 4.63 5.37
C CYS A 87 15.82 3.75 5.77
N CYS A 88 15.92 2.43 5.54
CA CYS A 88 14.86 1.49 5.90
C CYS A 88 14.79 1.24 7.43
N GLY A 89 13.58 1.17 7.97
CA GLY A 89 13.34 0.73 9.35
C GLY A 89 13.89 1.70 10.39
N LYS A 90 14.70 1.20 11.33
CA LYS A 90 15.30 1.98 12.43
C LYS A 90 16.68 2.55 12.09
N LEU A 91 17.12 2.41 10.83
CA LEU A 91 18.42 2.91 10.40
C LEU A 91 18.40 4.44 10.32
N VAL A 92 19.50 5.06 10.71
CA VAL A 92 19.70 6.51 10.65
C VAL A 92 20.75 6.84 9.61
N CYS A 93 20.55 7.93 8.87
CA CYS A 93 21.51 8.44 7.91
C CYS A 93 22.59 9.22 8.68
N GLN A 94 23.74 8.60 8.96
CA GLN A 94 24.82 9.21 9.74
C GLN A 94 26.16 9.08 9.03
N LYS A 95 27.04 10.07 9.26
CA LYS A 95 28.44 9.98 8.87
C LYS A 95 29.16 9.02 9.82
N THR A 96 29.60 7.87 9.33
CA THR A 96 30.38 6.92 10.12
C THR A 96 31.88 7.11 9.92
N PHE A 97 32.62 7.02 11.02
CA PHE A 97 34.07 6.97 11.02
C PHE A 97 34.50 5.58 10.52
N GLY A 98 35.11 5.50 9.33
CA GLY A 98 35.48 4.23 8.69
C GLY A 98 34.96 4.08 7.25
N TYR A 99 33.74 4.54 6.98
CA TYR A 99 33.23 4.69 5.60
C TYR A 99 33.44 6.13 5.09
N GLY A 100 33.27 7.12 5.97
CA GLY A 100 33.34 8.56 5.67
C GLY A 100 34.68 9.09 5.15
N TRP A 101 35.79 8.42 5.49
CA TRP A 101 37.14 8.83 5.05
C TRP A 101 37.40 8.45 3.58
N LEU A 102 36.85 7.32 3.13
CA LEU A 102 36.88 6.87 1.73
C LEU A 102 35.73 7.50 0.93
N TYR A 103 34.56 7.69 1.54
CA TYR A 103 33.35 8.14 0.88
C TYR A 103 32.73 9.29 1.66
N LYS A 104 32.77 10.51 1.12
CA LYS A 104 32.24 11.74 1.75
C LYS A 104 30.72 11.72 2.06
N SER A 105 30.01 10.68 1.64
CA SER A 105 28.57 10.51 1.83
C SER A 105 28.23 9.92 3.20
N PRO A 106 27.13 10.36 3.86
CA PRO A 106 26.59 9.64 5.00
C PRO A 106 26.04 8.29 4.57
N TYR A 107 25.90 7.36 5.51
CA TYR A 107 25.42 6.00 5.27
C TYR A 107 24.25 5.67 6.20
N CYS A 108 23.38 4.77 5.73
CA CYS A 108 22.34 4.18 6.58
C CYS A 108 22.96 3.20 7.56
N VAL A 109 22.94 3.53 8.84
CA VAL A 109 23.55 2.71 9.89
C VAL A 109 22.61 2.54 11.06
N LYS A 110 22.83 1.50 11.86
CA LYS A 110 22.10 1.34 13.11
C LYS A 110 22.44 2.51 14.03
N PRO A 111 21.46 3.11 14.73
CA PRO A 111 21.75 4.12 15.72
C PRO A 111 22.66 3.51 16.79
N SER A 112 23.83 4.09 16.98
CA SER A 112 24.69 3.78 18.11
C SER A 112 24.01 4.36 19.34
N ASN A 113 23.25 3.55 20.07
CA ASN A 113 22.82 3.91 21.43
C ASN A 113 24.09 3.98 22.29
N GLY A 114 24.67 5.17 22.38
CA GLY A 114 25.63 5.55 23.42
C GLY A 114 24.87 6.11 24.61
#